data_AF-A0A3C0A917-F1
#
_entry.id   AF-A0A3C0A917-F1
#
_cell.length_a   1.000
_cell.length_b   1.000
_cell.length_c   1.000
_cell.angle_alpha   90.00
_cell.angle_beta   90.00
_cell.angle_gamma   90.00
#
_symmetry.space_group_name_H-M   'P 1'
#
loop_
_entity.id
_entity.type
_entity.pdbx_description
1 polymer ?
#
loop_
_entity_poly.entity_id
_entity_poly.type
_entity_poly.pdbx_seq_one_letter_code
_entity_poly.pdbx_strand_id
1 'polypeptide(L)' 'MASKSKIEKQKRNAKLVEKYAAVRAELVAKGDYEGLAKLPRSSSKTRLRRLCQLTGRPRGNYRKFQISRIALRDMA' A
#
# COMPACT_ATOMS: atom_id res chain seq x y z
N MET A 1 11.33 14.51 -2.07
CA MET A 1 10.43 13.54 -2.73
C MET A 1 10.80 12.12 -2.34
N ALA A 2 10.01 11.09 -2.65
CA ALA A 2 10.43 9.70 -2.39
C ALA A 2 11.46 9.23 -3.42
N SER A 3 12.34 8.30 -3.02
CA SER A 3 13.24 7.63 -3.95
C SER A 3 12.44 6.74 -4.92
N LYS A 4 12.91 6.60 -6.16
CA LYS A 4 12.31 5.70 -7.16
C LYS A 4 12.12 4.27 -6.62
N SER A 5 13.12 3.79 -5.88
CA SER A 5 13.08 2.48 -5.21
C SER A 5 11.90 2.31 -4.24
N LYS A 6 11.51 3.35 -3.50
CA LYS A 6 10.37 3.29 -2.56
C LYS A 6 9.04 3.24 -3.29
N ILE A 7 8.91 3.96 -4.40
CA ILE A 7 7.71 3.96 -5.24
C ILE A 7 7.52 2.56 -5.85
N GLU A 8 8.56 2.00 -6.45
CA GLU A 8 8.50 0.65 -7.04
C GLU A 8 8.27 -0.45 -6.00
N LYS A 9 8.89 -0.35 -4.82
CA LYS A 9 8.61 -1.26 -3.70
C LYS A 9 7.13 -1.26 -3.34
N GLN A 10 6.49 -0.10 -3.35
CA GLN A 10 5.09 0.01 -3.02
C GLN A 10 4.19 -0.55 -4.12
N LYS A 11 4.52 -0.34 -5.40
CA LYS A 11 3.83 -0.98 -6.54
C LYS A 11 3.94 -2.50 -6.46
N ARG A 12 5.12 -3.03 -6.17
CA ARG A 12 5.34 -4.48 -5.96
C ARG A 12 4.47 -5.02 -4.83
N ASN A 13 4.39 -4.30 -3.71
CA ASN A 13 3.53 -4.71 -2.60
C ASN A 13 2.04 -4.66 -2.96
N ALA A 14 1.59 -3.66 -3.72
CA ALA A 14 0.20 -3.58 -4.17
C ALA A 14 -0.21 -4.80 -5.01
N LYS A 15 0.62 -5.16 -6.00
CA LYS A 15 0.43 -6.38 -6.81
C LYS A 15 0.37 -7.66 -5.96
N LEU A 16 1.21 -7.73 -4.93
CA LEU A 16 1.27 -8.87 -4.02
C LEU A 16 0.01 -8.94 -3.14
N VAL A 17 -0.48 -7.80 -2.66
CA VAL A 17 -1.73 -7.72 -1.90
C VAL A 17 -2.92 -8.17 -2.77
N GLU A 18 -2.99 -7.73 -4.02
CA GLU A 18 -4.03 -8.15 -4.97
C GLU A 18 -3.99 -9.65 -5.21
N LYS A 19 -2.81 -10.22 -5.45
CA LYS A 19 -2.64 -11.66 -5.71
C LYS A 19 -3.12 -12.55 -4.55
N TYR A 20 -2.90 -12.14 -3.30
CA TYR A 20 -3.21 -12.95 -2.12
C TYR A 20 -4.44 -12.46 -1.34
N ALA A 21 -5.22 -11.53 -1.90
CA ALA A 21 -6.38 -10.95 -1.22
C ALA A 21 -7.43 -12.01 -0.86
N ALA A 22 -7.80 -12.87 -1.81
CA ALA A 22 -8.78 -13.93 -1.61
C ALA A 22 -8.30 -14.98 -0.60
N VAL A 23 -7.10 -15.51 -0.80
CA VAL A 23 -6.50 -16.54 0.08
C VAL A 23 -6.37 -16.03 1.52
N ARG A 24 -6.00 -14.76 1.74
CA ARG A 24 -5.96 -14.19 3.09
C ARG A 24 -7.35 -14.04 3.70
N ALA A 25 -8.36 -13.64 2.93
CA ALA A 25 -9.72 -13.51 3.44
C ALA A 25 -10.25 -14.87 3.93
N GLU A 26 -10.01 -15.93 3.16
CA GLU A 26 -10.39 -17.30 3.53
C GLU A 26 -9.64 -17.79 4.78
N LEU A 27 -8.31 -17.60 4.86
CA LEU A 27 -7.52 -18.03 6.01
C LEU A 27 -7.86 -17.26 7.29
N VAL A 28 -8.19 -15.97 7.18
CA VAL A 28 -8.66 -15.17 8.33
C VAL A 28 -10.03 -15.67 8.79
N ALA A 29 -10.94 -16.00 7.88
CA ALA A 29 -12.26 -16.54 8.23
C ALA A 29 -12.17 -17.91 8.90
N LYS A 30 -11.21 -18.75 8.47
CA LYS A 30 -10.94 -20.07 9.08
C LYS A 30 -10.21 -19.98 10.42
N GLY A 31 -9.57 -18.86 10.75
CA GLY A 31 -8.79 -18.71 11.97
C GLY A 31 -7.43 -19.44 11.95
N ASP A 32 -6.95 -19.85 10.77
CA ASP A 32 -5.69 -20.59 10.61
C ASP A 32 -4.47 -19.64 10.63
N TYR A 33 -3.96 -19.37 11.82
CA TYR A 33 -2.82 -18.46 12.02
C TYR A 33 -1.50 -19.00 11.43
N GLU A 34 -1.31 -20.32 11.38
CA GLU A 34 -0.11 -20.93 10.79
C GLU A 34 -0.06 -20.75 9.26
N GLY A 35 -1.19 -20.94 8.58
CA GLY A 35 -1.31 -20.70 7.14
C GLY A 35 -1.10 -19.22 6.79
N LEU A 36 -1.59 -18.33 7.66
CA LEU A 36 -1.42 -16.88 7.52
C LEU A 36 0.04 -16.44 7.65
N ALA A 37 0.83 -17.13 8.50
CA ALA A 37 2.24 -16.85 8.72
C ALA A 37 3.13 -17.33 7.55
N LYS A 38 2.73 -18.41 6.85
CA LYS A 38 3.44 -18.92 5.66
C LYS A 38 3.35 -17.98 4.46
N LEU A 39 2.36 -17.10 4.42
CA LEU A 39 2.19 -16.13 3.34
C LEU A 39 3.27 -15.05 3.35
N PRO A 40 3.65 -14.49 2.18
CA PRO A 40 4.62 -13.40 2.11
C PRO A 40 4.20 -12.23 3.00
N ARG A 41 5.10 -11.74 3.85
CA ARG A 41 4.80 -10.68 4.83
C ARG A 41 4.26 -9.39 4.19
N SER A 42 4.67 -9.09 2.95
CA SER A 42 4.23 -7.95 2.13
C SER A 42 2.84 -8.12 1.49
N SER A 43 2.25 -9.31 1.52
CA SER A 43 0.89 -9.58 1.03
C SER A 43 -0.20 -8.94 1.88
N SER A 44 0.12 -8.49 3.10
CA SER A 44 -0.85 -7.87 3.98
C SER A 44 -1.19 -6.44 3.55
N LYS A 45 -2.49 -6.17 3.38
CA LYS A 45 -3.03 -4.83 3.09
C LYS A 45 -2.58 -3.76 4.10
N THR A 46 -2.33 -4.15 5.35
CA THR A 46 -1.86 -3.23 6.40
C THR A 46 -0.48 -2.63 6.15
N ARG A 47 0.33 -3.22 5.25
CA ARG A 47 1.67 -2.72 4.92
C ARG A 47 1.70 -1.69 3.80
N LEU A 48 0.58 -1.45 3.12
CA LEU A 48 0.49 -0.41 2.12
C LEU A 48 0.45 0.96 2.80
N ARG A 49 1.32 1.86 2.35
CA ARG A 49 1.26 3.29 2.72
C ARG A 49 0.57 4.05 1.60
N ARG A 50 0.00 5.22 1.88
CA ARG A 50 -0.47 6.12 0.81
C ARG A 50 0.66 7.05 0.42
N LEU A 51 1.02 7.09 -0.87
CA LEU A 51 1.97 8.05 -1.43
C LEU A 51 1.19 9.10 -2.23
N CYS A 52 1.73 10.31 -2.31
CA CYS A 52 1.29 11.28 -3.30
C CYS A 52 1.53 10.71 -4.69
N GLN A 53 0.52 10.76 -5.58
CA GLN A 53 0.64 10.21 -6.93
C GLN A 53 1.69 10.96 -7.78
N LEU A 54 1.85 12.27 -7.56
CA LEU A 54 2.76 13.11 -8.34
C LEU A 54 4.21 13.01 -7.83
N THR A 55 4.39 13.20 -6.52
CA THR A 55 5.73 13.40 -5.92
C THR A 55 6.21 12.21 -5.10
N GLY A 56 5.37 11.20 -4.89
CA GLY A 56 5.67 10.07 -4.01
C GLY A 56 5.79 10.45 -2.53
N ARG A 57 5.40 11.65 -2.10
CA ARG A 57 5.51 12.06 -0.68
C ARG A 57 4.66 11.14 0.21
N PRO A 58 5.20 10.57 1.29
CA PRO A 58 4.47 9.63 2.15
C PRO A 58 3.61 10.30 3.23
N ARG A 59 3.78 11.61 3.46
CA ARG A 59 3.13 12.35 4.55
C ARG A 59 2.25 13.47 4.01
N GLY A 60 1.17 13.78 4.74
CA GLY A 60 0.27 14.89 4.42
C GLY A 60 -0.41 14.72 3.07
N ASN A 61 -0.96 13.53 2.82
CA ASN A 61 -1.71 13.20 1.62
C ASN A 61 -3.20 13.26 1.93
N TYR A 62 -3.96 13.97 1.11
CA TYR A 62 -5.41 14.00 1.21
C TYR A 62 -5.99 12.74 0.56
N ARG A 63 -6.91 12.04 1.25
CA ARG A 63 -7.49 10.78 0.73
C ARG A 63 -8.34 11.00 -0.52
N LYS A 64 -9.06 12.13 -0.59
CA LYS A 64 -9.93 12.50 -1.72
C LYS A 64 -9.14 12.70 -3.01
N PHE A 65 -8.05 13.47 -2.93
CA PHE A 65 -7.26 13.86 -4.10
C PHE A 65 -6.05 12.95 -4.35
N GLN A 66 -5.65 12.14 -3.37
CA GLN A 66 -4.44 11.32 -3.40
C GLN A 66 -3.14 12.09 -3.67
N ILE A 67 -3.17 13.41 -3.44
CA ILE A 67 -2.06 14.33 -3.65
C ILE A 67 -1.60 14.88 -2.29
N SER A 68 -0.33 15.24 -2.21
CA SER A 68 0.27 15.88 -1.03
C SER A 68 -0.19 17.32 -0.87
N ARG A 69 -0.18 17.83 0.36
CA ARG A 69 -0.48 19.25 0.66
C ARG A 69 0.26 20.30 -0.19
N ILE A 70 1.45 19.98 -0.70
CA ILE A 70 2.29 20.93 -1.46
C ILE A 70 1.73 21.02 -2.88
N ALA A 71 1.68 19.89 -3.58
CA ALA A 71 1.08 19.83 -4.91
C ALA A 71 -0.40 20.24 -4.96
N LEU A 72 -1.15 20.07 -3.86
CA LEU A 72 -2.52 20.61 -3.78
C LEU A 72 -2.53 22.15 -3.69
N ARG A 73 -1.55 22.75 -3.03
CA ARG A 73 -1.40 24.21 -2.97
C ARG A 73 -0.94 24.79 -4.31
N ASP A 74 -0.06 24.08 -5.03
CA ASP A 74 0.44 24.54 -6.32
C ASP A 74 -0.61 24.45 -7.45
N MET A 75 -1.66 23.64 -7.26
CA MET A 75 -2.78 23.44 -8.20
C MET A 75 -4.04 24.24 -7.87
N ALA A 76 -4.05 24.94 -6.73
CA ALA A 76 -5.17 25.75 -6.26
C ALA A 76 -4.96 27.22 -6.63
#